data_AF-A0A238WLV4-F1
#
_entry.id   AF-A0A238WLV4-F1
#
_cell.length_a   1.000
_cell.length_b   1.000
_cell.length_c   1.000
_cell.angle_alpha   90.00
_cell.angle_beta   90.00
_cell.angle_gamma   90.00
#
_symmetry.space_group_name_H-M   'P 1'
#
loop_
_entity.id
_entity.type
_entity.pdbx_description
1 polymer ?
#
loop_
_entity_poly.entity_id
_entity_poly.type
_entity_poly.pdbx_seq_one_letter_code
_entity_poly.pdbx_strand_id
1 'polypeptide(L)'
;MATAVKVDEDAKSRLEELQAEIRLRTGESVTQQELLSRLIDEAYDSRKEVIDSFRSSTLPLSEAEKEAMRQGRISSGVETDEDDIDDVLY
;
A
#
# COMPACT_ATOMS: atom_id res chain seq x y z
N MET A 1 0.41 23.35 12.24
CA MET A 1 -0.65 24.04 11.47
C MET A 1 -1.54 22.96 10.90
N ALA A 2 -2.86 23.06 11.05
CA ALA A 2 -3.77 22.11 10.39
C ALA A 2 -3.90 22.52 8.92
N THR A 3 -3.41 21.70 8.00
CA THR A 3 -3.57 21.90 6.56
C THR A 3 -4.96 21.43 6.14
N ALA A 4 -5.75 22.30 5.53
CA ALA A 4 -7.05 21.94 4.99
C ALA A 4 -6.86 21.14 3.68
N VAL A 5 -7.30 19.88 3.69
CA VAL A 5 -7.33 19.03 2.51
C VAL A 5 -8.66 19.25 1.79
N LYS A 6 -8.61 19.51 0.48
CA LYS A 6 -9.82 19.58 -0.34
C LYS A 6 -10.25 18.17 -0.71
N VAL A 7 -11.50 17.85 -0.41
CA VAL A 7 -12.14 16.59 -0.76
C VAL A 7 -13.23 16.91 -1.78
N ASP A 8 -13.25 16.20 -2.90
CA ASP A 8 -14.31 16.32 -3.90
C ASP A 8 -15.64 15.72 -3.39
N GLU A 9 -16.74 16.03 -4.06
CA GLU A 9 -18.08 15.59 -3.66
C GLU A 9 -18.22 14.06 -3.69
N ASP A 10 -17.56 13.37 -4.63
CA ASP A 10 -17.63 11.91 -4.71
C ASP A 10 -16.92 11.24 -3.53
N ALA A 11 -15.71 11.71 -3.20
CA ALA A 11 -14.98 11.24 -2.04
C ALA A 11 -15.70 11.55 -0.73
N LYS A 12 -16.35 12.72 -0.62
CA LYS A 12 -17.17 13.08 0.54
C LYS A 12 -18.38 12.15 0.69
N SER A 13 -19.08 11.86 -0.40
CA SER A 13 -20.22 10.93 -0.41
C SER A 13 -19.82 9.53 0.09
N ARG A 14 -18.67 9.01 -0.38
CA ARG A 14 -18.12 7.73 0.07
C ARG A 14 -17.77 7.71 1.56
N LEU A 15 -17.25 8.82 2.10
CA LEU A 15 -16.99 8.93 3.54
C LEU A 15 -18.29 8.88 4.35
N GLU A 16 -19.34 9.56 3.90
CA GLU A 16 -20.65 9.55 4.58
C GLU A 16 -21.32 8.17 4.54
N GLU A 17 -21.22 7.47 3.41
CA GLU A 17 -21.70 6.08 3.27
C GLU A 17 -20.99 5.16 4.27
N LEU A 18 -19.66 5.24 4.36
CA LEU A 18 -18.88 4.42 5.28
C LEU A 18 -19.19 4.75 6.75
N GLN A 19 -19.39 6.03 7.10
CA GLN A 19 -19.84 6.42 8.44
C GLN A 19 -21.21 5.82 8.79
N ALA A 20 -22.16 5.84 7.86
CA ALA A 20 -23.48 5.28 8.06
C ALA A 20 -23.41 3.75 8.26
N GLU A 21 -22.58 3.06 7.48
CA GLU A 21 -22.34 1.64 7.62
C GLU A 21 -21.71 1.27 8.97
N ILE A 22 -20.69 2.02 9.41
CA ILE A 22 -20.07 1.84 10.73
C ILE A 22 -21.13 1.97 11.83
N ARG A 23 -21.96 3.02 11.77
CA ARG A 23 -23.03 3.23 12.75
C ARG A 23 -24.06 2.11 12.74
N LEU A 24 -24.42 1.61 11.56
CA LEU A 24 -25.40 0.52 11.43
C LEU A 24 -24.87 -0.81 11.99
N ARG A 25 -23.59 -1.12 11.75
CA ARG A 25 -22.99 -2.40 12.17
C ARG A 25 -22.52 -2.39 13.62
N THR A 26 -21.99 -1.28 14.11
CA THR A 26 -21.35 -1.18 15.45
C THR A 26 -22.21 -0.45 16.48
N GLY A 27 -23.18 0.35 16.04
CA GLY A 27 -23.95 1.26 16.90
C GLY A 27 -23.21 2.56 17.25
N GLU A 28 -21.94 2.70 16.89
CA GLU A 28 -21.13 3.87 17.23
C GLU A 28 -21.19 4.95 16.13
N SER A 29 -21.30 6.21 16.55
CA SER A 29 -21.19 7.34 15.62
C SER A 29 -19.73 7.81 15.59
N VAL A 30 -19.15 7.88 14.39
CA VAL A 30 -17.79 8.39 14.16
C VAL A 30 -17.85 9.67 13.34
N THR A 31 -16.95 10.61 13.61
CA THR A 31 -16.80 11.83 12.81
C THR A 31 -16.00 11.57 11.54
N GLN A 32 -16.11 12.45 10.54
CA GLN A 32 -15.34 12.33 9.29
C GLN A 32 -13.83 12.45 9.57
N GLN A 33 -13.46 13.28 10.55
CA GLN A 33 -12.08 13.44 10.95
C GLN A 33 -11.52 12.15 11.57
N GLU A 34 -12.25 11.49 12.48
CA GLU A 34 -11.81 10.23 13.09
C GLU A 34 -11.69 9.12 12.05
N LEU A 35 -12.64 9.04 11.11
CA LEU A 35 -12.58 8.08 10.02
C LEU A 35 -11.36 8.31 9.13
N LEU A 36 -11.10 9.56 8.72
CA LEU A 36 -9.93 9.92 7.94
C LEU A 36 -8.62 9.63 8.69
N SER A 37 -8.55 9.93 9.99
CA SER A 37 -7.38 9.61 10.80
C SER A 37 -7.09 8.11 10.79
N ARG A 38 -8.09 7.26 11.00
CA ARG A 38 -7.90 5.80 10.95
C ARG A 38 -7.46 5.30 9.57
N LEU A 39 -8.05 5.83 8.50
CA LEU A 39 -7.65 5.47 7.13
C LEU A 39 -6.20 5.88 6.84
N ILE A 40 -5.76 7.04 7.35
CA ILE A 40 -4.37 7.49 7.21
C ILE A 40 -3.42 6.58 8.00
N ASP A 41 -3.78 6.18 9.21
CA ASP A 41 -2.97 5.28 10.04
C ASP A 41 -2.79 3.92 9.35
N GLU A 42 -3.88 3.36 8.80
CA GLU A 42 -3.83 2.08 8.05
C GLU A 42 -3.02 2.21 6.75
N ALA A 43 -3.15 3.33 6.04
CA ALA A 43 -2.32 3.66 4.88
C ALA A 43 -0.83 3.83 5.25
N TYR A 44 -0.54 4.30 6.46
CA TYR A 44 0.83 4.47 6.95
C TYR A 44 1.48 3.13 7.32
N ASP A 45 0.70 2.20 7.87
CA ASP A 45 1.15 0.83 8.13
C ASP A 45 1.40 0.07 6.81
N SER A 46 0.55 0.31 5.80
CA SER A 46 0.70 -0.22 4.43
C SER A 46 1.48 0.71 3.48
N ARG A 47 2.40 1.55 4.00
CA ARG A 47 3.05 2.64 3.24
C ARG A 47 3.64 2.22 1.89
N LYS A 48 4.16 1.00 1.80
CA LYS A 48 4.81 0.49 0.58
C LYS A 48 3.78 0.33 -0.54
N GLU A 49 2.64 -0.25 -0.23
CA GLU A 49 1.53 -0.46 -1.19
C GLU A 49 0.95 0.89 -1.63
N VAL A 50 0.79 1.82 -0.69
CA VAL A 50 0.35 3.18 -0.99
C VAL A 50 1.34 3.86 -1.93
N ILE A 51 2.65 3.83 -1.63
CA ILE A 51 3.68 4.41 -2.50
C ILE A 51 3.67 3.75 -3.88
N ASP A 52 3.54 2.43 -3.93
CA ASP A 52 3.50 1.66 -5.17
C ASP A 52 2.26 2.01 -6.01
N SER A 53 1.13 2.35 -5.39
CA SER A 53 -0.09 2.78 -6.09
C SER A 53 0.06 4.10 -6.89
N PHE A 54 1.00 4.97 -6.49
CA PHE A 54 1.32 6.21 -7.20
C PHE A 54 2.39 6.03 -8.29
N ARG A 55 2.98 4.85 -8.42
CA ARG A 55 3.96 4.59 -9.49
C ARG A 55 3.25 4.38 -10.82
N SER A 56 3.67 5.13 -11.83
CA SER A 56 3.13 5.08 -13.20
C SER A 56 3.35 3.72 -13.89
N SER A 57 4.37 2.97 -13.48
CA SER A 57 4.64 1.60 -13.94
C SER A 57 4.26 0.59 -12.86
N THR A 58 3.26 -0.21 -13.18
CA THR A 58 2.90 -1.42 -12.43
C THR A 58 4.10 -2.34 -12.44
N LEU A 59 4.51 -2.82 -11.26
CA LEU A 59 5.10 -4.14 -11.21
C LEU A 59 4.11 -5.11 -11.88
N PRO A 60 4.59 -6.06 -12.70
CA PRO A 60 6.00 -6.40 -12.92
C PRO A 60 6.69 -5.52 -13.95
N LEU A 61 8.04 -5.50 -13.88
CA LEU A 61 8.91 -5.02 -14.96
C LEU A 61 8.42 -5.51 -16.32
N SER A 62 8.47 -4.67 -17.34
CA SER A 62 8.25 -5.09 -18.72
C SER A 62 9.25 -6.19 -19.12
N GLU A 63 8.95 -6.97 -20.16
CA GLU A 63 9.87 -8.02 -20.63
C GLU A 63 11.26 -7.45 -21.01
N ALA A 64 11.31 -6.22 -21.54
CA ALA A 64 12.56 -5.53 -21.84
C ALA A 64 13.36 -5.18 -20.56
N GLU A 65 12.68 -4.72 -19.52
CA GLU A 65 13.30 -4.45 -18.22
C GLU A 65 13.73 -5.73 -17.50
N LYS A 66 12.95 -6.81 -17.62
CA LYS A 66 13.33 -8.14 -17.13
C LYS A 66 14.59 -8.63 -17.84
N GLU A 67 14.68 -8.47 -19.15
CA GLU A 67 15.85 -8.84 -19.95
C GLU A 67 17.09 -8.03 -19.53
N ALA A 68 16.95 -6.70 -19.42
CA ALA A 68 18.01 -5.83 -18.91
C ALA A 68 18.49 -6.25 -17.50
N MET A 69 17.57 -6.62 -16.62
CA MET A 69 17.89 -7.14 -15.28
C MET A 69 18.64 -8.50 -15.34
N ARG A 70 18.47 -9.31 -16.40
CA ARG A 70 19.20 -10.58 -16.55
C ARG A 70 20.63 -10.40 -17.08
N GLN A 71 20.90 -9.33 -17.83
CA GLN A 71 22.19 -9.13 -18.52
C GLN A 71 23.40 -9.09 -17.58
N GLY A 72 23.21 -8.64 -16.33
CA GLY A 72 24.28 -8.60 -15.32
C GLY A 72 24.33 -9.80 -14.37
N ARG A 73 23.46 -10.80 -14.54
CA ARG A 73 23.43 -11.96 -13.64
C ARG A 73 24.47 -12.99 -14.04
N ILE A 74 25.29 -13.36 -13.07
CA ILE A 74 26.16 -14.53 -13.13
C ILE A 74 25.52 -15.64 -12.30
N SER A 75 25.54 -16.87 -12.80
CA SER A 75 25.20 -18.02 -11.97
C SER A 75 26.36 -18.30 -11.04
N SER A 76 26.11 -18.35 -9.74
CA SER A 76 27.10 -18.80 -8.74
C SER A 76 27.48 -20.28 -8.93
N GLY A 77 26.68 -21.04 -9.68
CA GLY A 77 26.83 -22.49 -9.82
C GLY A 77 26.45 -23.27 -8.55
N VAL A 78 25.92 -22.58 -7.55
CA VAL A 78 25.45 -23.15 -6.29
C VAL A 78 23.93 -23.03 -6.29
N GLU A 79 23.25 -24.15 -6.13
CA GLU A 79 21.82 -24.14 -5.81
C GLU A 79 21.70 -23.63 -4.37
N THR A 80 20.91 -22.58 -4.19
CA THR A 80 20.70 -21.93 -2.89
C THR A 80 19.22 -21.98 -2.61
N ASP A 81 18.84 -22.60 -1.49
CA ASP A 81 17.47 -22.65 -1.01
C ASP A 81 17.21 -21.60 0.10
N GLU A 82 16.02 -21.64 0.68
CA GLU A 82 15.62 -20.70 1.75
C GLU A 82 16.40 -20.96 3.04
N ASP A 83 16.66 -22.23 3.37
CA ASP A 83 17.39 -22.64 4.57
C ASP A 83 18.84 -22.12 4.51
N ASP A 84 19.50 -22.19 3.35
CA ASP A 84 20.84 -21.64 3.11
C ASP A 84 20.92 -20.10 3.33
N ILE A 85 19.83 -19.38 3.08
CA ILE A 85 19.78 -17.91 3.19
C ILE A 85 19.55 -17.50 4.64
N ASP A 86 18.64 -18.18 5.33
CA ASP A 86 18.29 -17.88 6.71
C ASP A 86 19.49 -18.07 7.64
N ASP A 87 20.33 -19.08 7.41
CA ASP A 87 21.57 -19.32 8.15
C ASP A 87 22.58 -18.15 8.08
N VAL A 88 22.47 -17.27 7.09
CA VAL A 88 23.39 -16.13 6.87
C VAL A 88 22.75 -14.79 7.18
N LEU A 89 21.46 -14.61 6.89
CA LEU A 89 20.79 -13.31 6.95
C LEU A 89 19.85 -13.13 8.15
N TYR A 90 19.45 -14.19 8.84
CA TYR A 90 18.51 -14.15 9.97
C TYR A 90 19.06 -14.86 11.21
#